data_AF-A0A0N0D242-F1
#
_entry.id   AF-A0A0N0D242-F1
#
_cell.length_a   1.000
_cell.length_b   1.000
_cell.length_c   1.000
_cell.angle_alpha   90.00
_cell.angle_beta   90.00
_cell.angle_gamma   90.00
#
_symmetry.space_group_name_H-M   'P 1'
#
loop_
_entity.id
_entity.type
_entity.pdbx_description
1 polymer ?
#
loop_
_entity_poly.entity_id
_entity_poly.type
_entity_poly.pdbx_seq_one_letter_code
_entity_poly.pdbx_strand_id
1 'polypeptide(L)'
;MTFNGQKLQTLSGSNISNNLIFFDLTLNGSELRLNNDLIILNNLSIITGTFDANDHDIFTSGNWSNDDHFVHSDRTVYLNAKSGEKTLSQKDYFHNLTIGVTGGETTIRLLSSITIENKLRIMSGNRLNLNANNLTIGHQLINQGKLTANGGITAFSRLYLSNSPGYVYGGVNQSAFNDVMFVCEEGARWLSVDELNIDGNLIVDGCLLYANNLDYSGELSLKNNAHIISYTSVPSLNEWGIILFFGLLGGLGVILMRKRYSYLI
;
A
#
# COMPACT_ATOMS: atom_id res chain seq x y z
N MET A 1 -31.04 -0.14 6.57
CA MET A 1 -31.41 1.18 7.12
C MET A 1 -31.06 2.23 6.07
N THR A 2 -31.97 3.17 5.80
CA THR A 2 -31.73 4.23 4.82
C THR A 2 -31.77 5.58 5.51
N PHE A 3 -30.72 6.37 5.34
CA PHE A 3 -30.58 7.73 5.83
C PHE A 3 -30.79 8.69 4.65
N ASN A 4 -31.90 9.42 4.67
CA ASN A 4 -32.34 10.32 3.59
C ASN A 4 -32.64 11.74 4.08
N GLY A 5 -32.06 12.11 5.23
CA GLY A 5 -32.24 13.43 5.83
C GLY A 5 -31.67 14.55 4.96
N GLN A 6 -32.38 15.68 4.94
CA GLN A 6 -31.96 16.91 4.23
C GLN A 6 -31.05 17.81 5.07
N LYS A 7 -30.70 17.37 6.28
CA LYS A 7 -29.73 18.00 7.18
C LYS A 7 -28.83 16.90 7.75
N LEU A 8 -27.72 17.32 8.36
CA LEU A 8 -26.83 16.45 9.12
C LEU A 8 -27.60 15.50 10.03
N GLN A 9 -27.36 14.21 9.84
CA GLN A 9 -27.79 13.14 10.73
C GLN A 9 -26.56 12.59 11.46
N THR A 10 -26.61 12.56 12.79
CA THR A 10 -25.56 11.95 13.60
C THR A 10 -26.01 10.56 14.04
N LEU A 11 -25.19 9.55 13.76
CA LEU A 11 -25.39 8.22 14.32
C LEU A 11 -24.64 8.11 15.65
N SER A 12 -25.39 7.91 16.72
CA SER A 12 -24.85 7.69 18.06
C SER A 12 -25.49 6.46 18.69
N GLY A 13 -24.68 5.60 19.30
CA GLY A 13 -25.17 4.55 20.17
C GLY A 13 -25.77 5.14 21.45
N SER A 14 -26.68 4.42 22.10
CA SER A 14 -27.17 4.77 23.45
C SER A 14 -26.05 4.76 24.50
N ASN A 15 -24.93 4.12 24.19
CA ASN A 15 -23.67 4.19 24.90
C ASN A 15 -22.56 4.45 23.90
N ILE A 16 -21.75 5.50 24.13
CA ILE A 16 -20.63 5.88 23.25
C ILE A 16 -19.53 4.82 23.14
N SER A 17 -19.58 3.77 23.96
CA SER A 17 -18.65 2.64 23.92
C SER A 17 -19.14 1.47 23.08
N ASN A 18 -20.37 1.52 22.56
CA ASN A 18 -20.94 0.45 21.76
C ASN A 18 -20.83 0.77 20.28
N ASN A 19 -20.48 -0.24 19.49
CA ASN A 19 -20.51 -0.12 18.04
C ASN A 19 -21.96 0.03 17.57
N LEU A 20 -22.17 0.85 16.55
CA LEU A 20 -23.41 0.91 15.80
C LEU A 20 -23.48 -0.34 14.91
N ILE A 21 -24.62 -1.03 14.89
CA ILE A 21 -24.76 -2.27 14.11
C ILE A 21 -25.98 -2.14 13.21
N PHE A 22 -25.77 -2.31 11.90
CA PHE A 22 -26.83 -2.41 10.91
C PHE A 22 -26.64 -3.65 10.04
N PHE A 23 -27.75 -4.18 9.52
CA PHE A 23 -27.66 -5.22 8.49
C PHE A 23 -27.19 -4.60 7.16
N ASP A 24 -28.00 -3.71 6.58
CA ASP A 24 -27.60 -2.84 5.46
C ASP A 24 -27.63 -1.37 5.91
N LEU A 25 -26.78 -0.54 5.31
CA LEU A 25 -26.80 0.92 5.43
C LEU A 25 -26.77 1.58 4.06
N THR A 26 -27.73 2.48 3.82
CA THR A 26 -27.77 3.33 2.63
C THR A 26 -27.82 4.79 3.05
N LEU A 27 -26.91 5.61 2.55
CA LEU A 27 -27.01 7.06 2.59
C LEU A 27 -27.51 7.55 1.23
N ASN A 28 -28.67 8.21 1.24
CA ASN A 28 -29.26 8.86 0.06
C ASN A 28 -29.88 10.19 0.53
N GLY A 29 -29.02 11.07 1.04
CA GLY A 29 -29.41 12.28 1.77
C GLY A 29 -28.32 13.34 1.69
N SER A 30 -28.26 14.22 2.69
CA SER A 30 -27.29 15.32 2.73
C SER A 30 -25.97 14.93 3.41
N GLU A 31 -26.01 14.60 4.70
CA GLU A 31 -24.82 14.28 5.48
C GLU A 31 -25.15 13.29 6.61
N LEU A 32 -24.27 12.32 6.81
CA LEU A 32 -24.32 11.31 7.85
C LEU A 32 -22.96 11.27 8.55
N ARG A 33 -22.96 11.58 9.86
CA ARG A 33 -21.75 11.60 10.69
C ARG A 33 -21.79 10.50 11.74
N LEU A 34 -20.69 9.77 11.90
CA LEU A 34 -20.53 8.80 12.99
C LEU A 34 -20.17 9.49 14.31
N ASN A 35 -20.63 8.90 15.40
CA ASN A 35 -20.18 9.21 16.76
C ASN A 35 -19.73 7.94 17.51
N ASN A 36 -19.59 6.84 16.77
CA ASN A 36 -19.24 5.50 17.20
C ASN A 36 -18.70 4.72 16.00
N ASP A 37 -17.88 3.70 16.26
CA ASP A 37 -17.51 2.71 15.25
C ASP A 37 -18.75 2.03 14.69
N LEU A 38 -18.72 1.71 13.40
CA LEU A 38 -19.87 1.21 12.66
C LEU A 38 -19.61 -0.19 12.12
N ILE A 39 -20.52 -1.11 12.39
CA ILE A 39 -20.56 -2.46 11.83
C ILE A 39 -21.78 -2.58 10.91
N ILE A 40 -21.51 -2.92 9.65
CA ILE A 40 -22.50 -3.29 8.63
C ILE A 40 -22.33 -4.77 8.29
N LEU A 41 -23.34 -5.57 8.58
CA LEU A 41 -23.30 -7.03 8.39
C LEU A 41 -23.47 -7.46 6.94
N ASN A 42 -24.01 -6.58 6.10
CA ASN A 42 -24.24 -6.77 4.68
C ASN A 42 -23.71 -5.52 3.93
N ASN A 43 -24.53 -4.78 3.19
CA ASN A 43 -24.01 -3.76 2.27
C ASN A 43 -24.00 -2.35 2.85
N LEU A 44 -22.96 -1.59 2.50
CA LEU A 44 -22.91 -0.14 2.64
C LEU A 44 -23.01 0.51 1.26
N SER A 45 -23.92 1.47 1.12
CA SER A 45 -24.10 2.25 -0.10
C SER A 45 -24.22 3.74 0.22
N ILE A 46 -23.35 4.56 -0.35
CA ILE A 46 -23.46 6.03 -0.37
C ILE A 46 -23.87 6.42 -1.78
N ILE A 47 -25.15 6.77 -1.95
CA ILE A 47 -25.75 7.14 -3.24
C ILE A 47 -25.64 8.65 -3.45
N THR A 48 -25.99 9.43 -2.42
CA THR A 48 -25.89 10.88 -2.40
C THR A 48 -25.56 11.36 -0.99
N GLY A 49 -24.78 12.45 -0.90
CA GLY A 49 -24.42 13.11 0.34
C GLY A 49 -23.00 12.80 0.81
N THR A 50 -22.70 13.27 2.02
CA THR A 50 -21.41 13.06 2.69
C THR A 50 -21.55 12.04 3.81
N PHE A 51 -20.81 10.94 3.73
CA PHE A 51 -20.59 10.05 4.86
C PHE A 51 -19.27 10.46 5.54
N ASP A 52 -19.40 11.05 6.72
CA ASP A 52 -18.29 11.45 7.59
C ASP A 52 -18.02 10.39 8.67
N ALA A 53 -16.87 9.72 8.57
CA ALA A 53 -16.41 8.73 9.54
C ALA A 53 -16.07 9.36 10.90
N ASN A 54 -15.75 10.66 10.94
CA ASN A 54 -15.56 11.44 12.17
C ASN A 54 -14.75 10.71 13.25
N ASP A 55 -13.56 10.25 12.89
CA ASP A 55 -12.62 9.52 13.74
C ASP A 55 -13.09 8.13 14.24
N HIS A 56 -14.05 7.51 13.56
CA HIS A 56 -14.50 6.15 13.83
C HIS A 56 -14.19 5.14 12.72
N ASP A 57 -13.89 3.91 13.13
CA ASP A 57 -13.63 2.80 12.21
C ASP A 57 -14.96 2.24 11.63
N ILE A 58 -14.91 1.71 10.40
CA ILE A 58 -16.07 1.14 9.72
C ILE A 58 -15.77 -0.30 9.30
N PHE A 59 -16.67 -1.21 9.63
CA PHE A 59 -16.57 -2.64 9.35
C PHE A 59 -17.72 -3.07 8.45
N THR A 60 -17.44 -3.61 7.28
CA THR A 60 -18.46 -4.05 6.31
C THR A 60 -18.20 -5.50 5.89
N SER A 61 -19.19 -6.37 6.10
CA SER A 61 -19.12 -7.79 5.72
C SER A 61 -19.71 -8.09 4.33
N GLY A 62 -20.39 -7.12 3.71
CA GLY A 62 -20.96 -7.19 2.36
C GLY A 62 -20.23 -6.30 1.36
N ASN A 63 -20.96 -5.81 0.36
CA ASN A 63 -20.45 -4.92 -0.67
C ASN A 63 -20.28 -3.49 -0.14
N TRP A 64 -19.31 -2.78 -0.70
CA TRP A 64 -19.10 -1.35 -0.48
C TRP A 64 -19.30 -0.60 -1.79
N SER A 65 -20.19 0.39 -1.79
CA SER A 65 -20.36 1.33 -2.90
C SER A 65 -20.39 2.75 -2.37
N ASN A 66 -19.52 3.61 -2.91
CA ASN A 66 -19.56 5.04 -2.67
C ASN A 66 -19.55 5.80 -4.00
N ASP A 67 -20.70 6.38 -4.35
CA ASP A 67 -20.90 7.17 -5.57
C ASP A 67 -20.83 8.69 -5.27
N ASP A 68 -20.66 9.07 -4.00
CA ASP A 68 -20.56 10.46 -3.57
C ASP A 68 -19.42 10.69 -2.56
N HIS A 69 -19.64 11.45 -1.49
CA HIS A 69 -18.56 11.90 -0.62
C HIS A 69 -18.34 10.99 0.60
N PHE A 70 -17.09 10.55 0.78
CA PHE A 70 -16.63 9.83 1.97
C PHE A 70 -15.47 10.57 2.63
N VAL A 71 -15.67 11.02 3.87
CA VAL A 71 -14.63 11.65 4.69
C VAL A 71 -14.12 10.62 5.70
N HIS A 72 -12.87 10.18 5.51
CA HIS A 72 -12.30 9.05 6.25
C HIS A 72 -11.66 9.41 7.60
N SER A 73 -11.27 10.67 7.83
CA SER A 73 -10.67 11.17 9.08
C SER A 73 -9.54 10.28 9.64
N ASP A 74 -8.59 9.91 8.78
CA ASP A 74 -7.48 9.00 9.06
C ASP A 74 -7.84 7.58 9.58
N ARG A 75 -9.11 7.18 9.51
CA ARG A 75 -9.59 5.89 10.03
C ARG A 75 -9.45 4.72 9.08
N THR A 76 -9.75 3.55 9.61
CA THR A 76 -9.68 2.29 8.89
C THR A 76 -11.06 1.81 8.49
N VAL A 77 -11.18 1.49 7.20
CA VAL A 77 -12.29 0.68 6.69
C VAL A 77 -11.84 -0.79 6.66
N TYR A 78 -12.66 -1.67 7.21
CA TYR A 78 -12.46 -3.10 7.24
C TYR A 78 -13.51 -3.78 6.36
N LEU A 79 -13.10 -4.32 5.23
CA LEU A 79 -13.94 -5.20 4.41
C LEU A 79 -13.78 -6.64 4.95
N ASN A 80 -14.52 -6.94 6.01
CA ASN A 80 -14.27 -8.07 6.90
C ASN A 80 -15.16 -9.29 6.62
N ALA A 81 -15.63 -9.43 5.38
CA ALA A 81 -16.36 -10.60 4.92
C ALA A 81 -15.56 -11.88 5.22
N LYS A 82 -16.23 -12.90 5.78
CA LYS A 82 -15.59 -14.19 6.09
C LYS A 82 -15.48 -15.12 4.88
N SER A 83 -16.33 -14.93 3.88
CA SER A 83 -16.39 -15.78 2.70
C SER A 83 -17.04 -15.12 1.49
N GLY A 84 -16.86 -15.77 0.33
CA GLY A 84 -17.48 -15.41 -0.94
C GLY A 84 -16.84 -14.19 -1.61
N GLU A 85 -17.37 -13.84 -2.77
CA GLU A 85 -17.01 -12.61 -3.48
C GLU A 85 -17.83 -11.42 -2.93
N LYS A 86 -17.19 -10.25 -2.86
CA LYS A 86 -17.79 -8.95 -2.58
C LYS A 86 -17.27 -7.92 -3.56
N THR A 87 -18.02 -6.86 -3.78
CA THR A 87 -17.64 -5.77 -4.67
C THR A 87 -17.27 -4.51 -3.92
N LEU A 88 -16.29 -3.78 -4.45
CA LEU A 88 -15.87 -2.47 -3.96
C LEU A 88 -15.91 -1.46 -5.11
N SER A 89 -16.75 -0.44 -4.97
CA SER A 89 -16.73 0.79 -5.76
C SER A 89 -16.49 1.97 -4.82
N GLN A 90 -15.51 2.80 -5.11
CA GLN A 90 -15.15 3.96 -4.29
C GLN A 90 -14.79 5.13 -5.21
N LYS A 91 -15.46 6.27 -5.01
CA LYS A 91 -15.20 7.54 -5.71
C LYS A 91 -14.05 8.35 -5.09
N ASP A 92 -14.07 8.51 -3.77
CA ASP A 92 -13.01 9.22 -3.02
C ASP A 92 -11.87 8.26 -2.63
N TYR A 93 -11.18 8.54 -1.53
CA TYR A 93 -10.04 7.74 -1.05
C TYR A 93 -10.39 7.02 0.25
N PHE A 94 -9.69 5.92 0.50
CA PHE A 94 -9.55 5.40 1.86
C PHE A 94 -8.24 5.93 2.44
N HIS A 95 -8.21 6.25 3.73
CA HIS A 95 -6.93 6.46 4.39
C HIS A 95 -6.25 5.11 4.67
N ASN A 96 -6.92 4.26 5.45
CA ASN A 96 -6.52 2.88 5.67
C ASN A 96 -7.62 1.91 5.19
N LEU A 97 -7.23 0.83 4.52
CA LEU A 97 -8.12 -0.25 4.12
C LEU A 97 -7.55 -1.60 4.56
N THR A 98 -8.36 -2.39 5.26
CA THR A 98 -8.05 -3.79 5.57
C THR A 98 -9.04 -4.71 4.88
N ILE A 99 -8.52 -5.70 4.16
CA ILE A 99 -9.32 -6.71 3.45
C ILE A 99 -9.21 -8.05 4.18
N GLY A 100 -10.38 -8.60 4.52
CA GLY A 100 -10.55 -9.90 5.13
C GLY A 100 -10.43 -9.89 6.66
N VAL A 101 -10.44 -11.10 7.21
CA VAL A 101 -10.23 -11.39 8.64
C VAL A 101 -9.33 -12.62 8.77
N THR A 102 -8.70 -12.80 9.92
CA THR A 102 -7.96 -14.02 10.22
C THR A 102 -8.88 -15.23 10.13
N GLY A 103 -8.49 -16.23 9.34
CA GLY A 103 -9.26 -17.46 9.13
C GLY A 103 -10.46 -17.32 8.18
N GLY A 104 -10.64 -16.17 7.53
CA GLY A 104 -11.61 -15.97 6.45
C GLY A 104 -10.99 -16.15 5.07
N GLU A 105 -11.83 -16.45 4.07
CA GLU A 105 -11.46 -16.53 2.66
C GLU A 105 -12.47 -15.75 1.79
N THR A 106 -12.30 -14.43 1.74
CA THR A 106 -13.09 -13.57 0.84
C THR A 106 -12.29 -13.08 -0.36
N THR A 107 -12.99 -12.79 -1.45
CA THR A 107 -12.47 -12.03 -2.59
C THR A 107 -13.19 -10.69 -2.67
N ILE A 108 -12.45 -9.59 -2.61
CA ILE A 108 -12.94 -8.25 -2.95
C ILE A 108 -12.62 -7.99 -4.41
N ARG A 109 -13.64 -7.80 -5.25
CA ARG A 109 -13.50 -7.44 -6.66
C ARG A 109 -13.80 -5.96 -6.86
N LEU A 110 -12.87 -5.23 -7.45
CA LEU A 110 -13.07 -3.81 -7.73
C LEU A 110 -14.06 -3.61 -8.90
N LEU A 111 -14.90 -2.60 -8.75
CA LEU A 111 -15.77 -2.07 -9.80
C LEU A 111 -15.33 -0.69 -10.30
N SER A 112 -14.42 -0.04 -9.57
CA SER A 112 -13.79 1.23 -9.94
C SER A 112 -12.31 1.21 -9.57
N SER A 113 -11.53 2.12 -10.14
CA SER A 113 -10.17 2.38 -9.65
C SER A 113 -10.24 3.03 -8.26
N ILE A 114 -9.34 2.66 -7.36
CA ILE A 114 -9.33 3.16 -5.98
C ILE A 114 -7.96 3.69 -5.59
N THR A 115 -7.96 4.62 -4.64
CA THR A 115 -6.75 5.13 -4.00
C THR A 115 -6.81 4.91 -2.50
N ILE A 116 -5.70 4.47 -1.93
CA ILE A 116 -5.49 4.28 -0.50
C ILE A 116 -4.33 5.18 -0.09
N GLU A 117 -4.61 6.22 0.69
CA GLU A 117 -3.62 7.26 1.00
C GLU A 117 -2.49 6.76 1.89
N ASN A 118 -2.80 5.89 2.85
CA ASN A 118 -1.83 5.43 3.83
C ASN A 118 -1.58 3.94 3.67
N LYS A 119 -2.45 3.09 4.20
CA LYS A 119 -2.15 1.65 4.34
C LYS A 119 -3.22 0.76 3.73
N LEU A 120 -2.79 -0.13 2.83
CA LEU A 120 -3.54 -1.31 2.43
C LEU A 120 -3.01 -2.54 3.17
N ARG A 121 -3.89 -3.27 3.84
CA ARG A 121 -3.60 -4.61 4.36
C ARG A 121 -4.52 -5.64 3.72
N ILE A 122 -3.95 -6.71 3.17
CA ILE A 122 -4.68 -7.89 2.70
C ILE A 122 -4.33 -9.03 3.64
N MET A 123 -5.32 -9.55 4.38
CA MET A 123 -5.10 -10.62 5.33
C MET A 123 -4.91 -11.98 4.62
N SER A 124 -4.17 -12.88 5.27
CA SER A 124 -3.96 -14.25 4.78
C SER A 124 -5.27 -14.94 4.44
N GLY A 125 -5.28 -15.70 3.34
CA GLY A 125 -6.46 -16.40 2.80
C GLY A 125 -7.40 -15.52 1.96
N ASN A 126 -7.26 -14.19 2.02
CA ASN A 126 -8.14 -13.24 1.33
C ASN A 126 -7.52 -12.70 0.05
N ARG A 127 -8.37 -12.20 -0.85
CA ARG A 127 -7.98 -11.79 -2.21
C ARG A 127 -8.51 -10.40 -2.54
N LEU A 128 -7.67 -9.58 -3.15
CA LEU A 128 -8.07 -8.36 -3.83
C LEU A 128 -7.90 -8.58 -5.34
N ASN A 129 -9.00 -8.54 -6.08
CA ASN A 129 -9.03 -8.62 -7.54
C ASN A 129 -9.33 -7.23 -8.11
N LEU A 130 -8.37 -6.63 -8.79
CA LEU A 130 -8.54 -5.30 -9.36
C LEU A 130 -9.47 -5.27 -10.57
N ASN A 131 -9.72 -6.42 -11.22
CA ASN A 131 -10.71 -6.54 -12.28
C ASN A 131 -10.54 -5.47 -13.36
N ALA A 132 -9.31 -5.33 -13.88
CA ALA A 132 -8.89 -4.32 -14.85
C ALA A 132 -8.93 -2.85 -14.36
N ASN A 133 -9.16 -2.60 -13.07
CA ASN A 133 -9.08 -1.26 -12.47
C ASN A 133 -7.70 -0.98 -11.87
N ASN A 134 -7.38 0.30 -11.66
CA ASN A 134 -6.14 0.69 -11.03
C ASN A 134 -6.26 0.74 -9.50
N LEU A 135 -5.17 0.42 -8.83
CA LEU A 135 -5.00 0.59 -7.39
C LEU A 135 -3.82 1.50 -7.12
N THR A 136 -4.04 2.62 -6.44
CA THR A 136 -2.96 3.49 -5.97
C THR A 136 -2.78 3.38 -4.46
N ILE A 137 -1.55 3.18 -4.00
CA ILE A 137 -1.20 3.09 -2.57
C ILE A 137 -0.17 4.18 -2.24
N GLY A 138 -0.51 5.01 -1.27
CA GLY A 138 0.25 6.21 -0.92
C GLY A 138 1.48 5.95 -0.05
N HIS A 139 1.44 4.94 0.82
CA HIS A 139 2.49 4.75 1.82
C HIS A 139 2.88 3.29 2.10
N GLN A 140 1.92 2.42 2.42
CA GLN A 140 2.23 1.07 2.88
C GLN A 140 1.28 0.01 2.30
N LEU A 141 1.87 -1.04 1.73
CA LEU A 141 1.18 -2.28 1.41
C LEU A 141 1.66 -3.41 2.32
N ILE A 142 0.75 -4.02 3.07
CA ILE A 142 0.97 -5.28 3.78
C ILE A 142 0.13 -6.37 3.10
N ASN A 143 0.73 -7.11 2.17
CA ASN A 143 0.03 -8.15 1.43
C ASN A 143 0.37 -9.54 1.97
N GLN A 144 -0.48 -10.06 2.86
CA GLN A 144 -0.39 -11.43 3.37
C GLN A 144 -1.34 -12.39 2.62
N GLY A 145 -2.18 -11.85 1.73
CA GLY A 145 -3.13 -12.62 0.91
C GLY A 145 -2.69 -12.67 -0.55
N LYS A 146 -3.68 -12.54 -1.44
CA LYS A 146 -3.46 -12.48 -2.89
C LYS A 146 -3.96 -11.15 -3.48
N LEU A 147 -3.11 -10.50 -4.27
CA LEU A 147 -3.50 -9.37 -5.10
C LEU A 147 -3.41 -9.79 -6.58
N THR A 148 -4.49 -9.64 -7.33
CA THR A 148 -4.55 -9.98 -8.76
C THR A 148 -5.02 -8.77 -9.53
N ALA A 149 -4.24 -8.30 -10.51
CA ALA A 149 -4.58 -7.08 -11.22
C ALA A 149 -5.56 -7.30 -12.40
N ASN A 150 -5.47 -8.44 -13.09
CA ASN A 150 -6.33 -8.79 -14.24
C ASN A 150 -6.43 -7.65 -15.28
N GLY A 151 -5.29 -7.06 -15.66
CA GLY A 151 -5.19 -5.93 -16.59
C GLY A 151 -5.18 -4.54 -15.93
N GLY A 152 -5.39 -4.46 -14.62
CA GLY A 152 -5.21 -3.23 -13.85
C GLY A 152 -3.75 -2.94 -13.51
N ILE A 153 -3.44 -1.70 -13.13
CA ILE A 153 -2.10 -1.29 -12.68
C ILE A 153 -2.08 -1.16 -11.15
N THR A 154 -1.05 -1.70 -10.51
CA THR A 154 -0.77 -1.40 -9.09
C THR A 154 0.27 -0.28 -9.02
N ALA A 155 -0.19 0.90 -8.63
CA ALA A 155 0.66 2.08 -8.48
C ALA A 155 1.02 2.32 -7.01
N PHE A 156 2.31 2.43 -6.73
CA PHE A 156 2.84 2.93 -5.48
C PHE A 156 3.21 4.39 -5.70
N SER A 157 2.30 5.28 -5.32
CA SER A 157 2.46 6.72 -5.58
C SER A 157 2.79 7.43 -4.30
N ARG A 158 3.76 8.33 -4.31
CA ARG A 158 4.08 9.14 -3.13
C ARG A 158 4.27 10.60 -3.51
N LEU A 159 3.29 11.41 -3.16
CA LEU A 159 3.22 12.84 -3.49
C LEU A 159 3.99 13.76 -2.52
N TYR A 160 4.55 13.23 -1.43
CA TYR A 160 5.29 14.06 -0.46
C TYR A 160 6.58 13.38 -0.01
N LEU A 161 7.67 14.16 -0.02
CA LEU A 161 8.97 13.89 0.62
C LEU A 161 8.90 13.85 2.16
N SER A 162 7.94 13.12 2.72
CA SER A 162 8.01 12.79 4.15
C SER A 162 9.28 11.98 4.40
N ASN A 163 10.04 12.32 5.45
CA ASN A 163 11.33 11.70 5.77
C ASN A 163 11.26 10.18 6.01
N SER A 164 10.05 9.61 6.14
CA SER A 164 9.82 8.17 6.27
C SER A 164 9.73 7.53 4.90
N PRO A 165 10.38 6.39 4.62
CA PRO A 165 10.19 5.68 3.35
C PRO A 165 8.79 5.03 3.26
N GLY A 166 8.34 4.70 2.05
CA GLY A 166 7.16 3.85 1.80
C GLY A 166 7.55 2.38 1.83
N TYR A 167 6.58 1.49 2.06
CA TYR A 167 6.86 0.08 2.26
C TYR A 167 5.95 -0.84 1.46
N VAL A 168 6.55 -1.81 0.78
CA VAL A 168 5.87 -2.92 0.11
C VAL A 168 6.30 -4.22 0.77
N TYR A 169 5.35 -4.89 1.41
CA TYR A 169 5.53 -6.23 1.96
C TYR A 169 4.81 -7.22 1.05
N GLY A 170 5.56 -7.81 0.11
CA GLY A 170 5.11 -8.90 -0.74
C GLY A 170 5.14 -10.21 0.06
N GLY A 171 3.99 -10.86 0.22
CA GLY A 171 3.93 -12.16 0.89
C GLY A 171 4.67 -13.22 0.08
N VAL A 172 5.54 -13.97 0.77
CA VAL A 172 6.48 -15.00 0.26
C VAL A 172 5.89 -16.16 -0.56
N ASN A 173 4.60 -16.15 -0.95
CA ASN A 173 4.00 -17.31 -1.61
C ASN A 173 2.85 -17.08 -2.62
N GLN A 174 2.23 -15.90 -2.80
CA GLN A 174 0.92 -15.88 -3.50
C GLN A 174 0.52 -14.63 -4.32
N SER A 175 1.35 -13.61 -4.47
CA SER A 175 1.02 -12.45 -5.32
C SER A 175 2.15 -12.14 -6.28
N ALA A 176 2.08 -12.70 -7.49
CA ALA A 176 2.69 -12.00 -8.61
C ALA A 176 1.84 -10.73 -8.81
N PHE A 177 2.40 -9.57 -8.51
CA PHE A 177 1.83 -8.34 -9.05
C PHE A 177 1.87 -8.46 -10.58
N ASN A 178 0.94 -7.87 -11.32
CA ASN A 178 1.07 -7.81 -12.78
C ASN A 178 1.94 -6.60 -13.14
N ASP A 179 1.36 -5.57 -13.75
CA ASP A 179 2.06 -4.31 -13.96
C ASP A 179 2.13 -3.51 -12.64
N VAL A 180 3.35 -3.10 -12.29
CA VAL A 180 3.64 -2.27 -11.11
C VAL A 180 4.30 -0.98 -11.55
N MET A 181 3.85 0.12 -10.95
CA MET A 181 4.44 1.43 -11.17
C MET A 181 4.73 2.11 -9.84
N PHE A 182 5.97 2.55 -9.64
CA PHE A 182 6.34 3.46 -8.57
C PHE A 182 6.42 4.87 -9.18
N VAL A 183 5.60 5.80 -8.69
CA VAL A 183 5.64 7.22 -9.11
C VAL A 183 5.84 8.09 -7.88
N CYS A 184 6.90 8.87 -7.84
CA CYS A 184 7.19 9.70 -6.69
C CYS A 184 7.75 11.05 -7.07
N GLU A 185 7.71 11.98 -6.11
CA GLU A 185 8.60 13.13 -6.14
C GLU A 185 10.07 12.69 -6.04
N GLU A 186 10.96 13.45 -6.68
CA GLU A 186 12.39 13.15 -6.74
C GLU A 186 13.00 12.96 -5.34
N GLY A 187 13.60 11.79 -5.11
CA GLY A 187 14.26 11.45 -3.84
C GLY A 187 13.37 10.77 -2.81
N ALA A 188 12.08 10.58 -3.10
CA ALA A 188 11.22 9.71 -2.30
C ALA A 188 11.72 8.26 -2.35
N ARG A 189 11.56 7.55 -1.23
CA ARG A 189 12.11 6.22 -1.02
C ARG A 189 11.01 5.19 -0.83
N TRP A 190 11.12 4.06 -1.51
CA TRP A 190 10.31 2.86 -1.29
C TRP A 190 11.19 1.69 -0.89
N LEU A 191 10.75 0.91 0.09
CA LEU A 191 11.41 -0.31 0.55
C LEU A 191 10.52 -1.50 0.23
N SER A 192 11.02 -2.44 -0.57
CA SER A 192 10.52 -3.81 -0.57
C SER A 192 11.20 -4.55 0.57
N VAL A 193 10.42 -4.97 1.57
CA VAL A 193 10.98 -5.58 2.79
C VAL A 193 11.15 -7.10 2.66
N ASP A 194 10.67 -7.69 1.58
CA ASP A 194 10.83 -9.10 1.24
C ASP A 194 11.03 -9.25 -0.30
N GLU A 195 10.58 -10.37 -0.84
CA GLU A 195 10.49 -10.62 -2.28
C GLU A 195 9.37 -9.79 -2.94
N LEU A 196 9.72 -9.04 -3.98
CA LEU A 196 8.80 -8.30 -4.84
C LEU A 196 8.75 -8.99 -6.20
N ASN A 197 7.71 -9.79 -6.41
CA ASN A 197 7.49 -10.56 -7.63
C ASN A 197 6.47 -9.89 -8.55
N ILE A 198 6.91 -9.52 -9.74
CA ILE A 198 6.14 -8.75 -10.73
C ILE A 198 6.03 -9.58 -12.02
N ASP A 199 4.90 -10.24 -12.24
CA ASP A 199 4.57 -10.90 -13.50
C ASP A 199 4.02 -9.89 -14.53
N GLY A 200 4.84 -8.89 -14.85
CA GLY A 200 4.49 -7.79 -15.73
C GLY A 200 5.57 -6.72 -15.78
N ASN A 201 5.20 -5.54 -16.27
CA ASN A 201 6.12 -4.43 -16.40
C ASN A 201 6.37 -3.77 -15.04
N LEU A 202 7.61 -3.34 -14.84
CA LEU A 202 8.02 -2.51 -13.70
C LEU A 202 8.40 -1.12 -14.21
N ILE A 203 7.67 -0.11 -13.77
CA ILE A 203 8.01 1.30 -13.98
C ILE A 203 8.44 1.90 -12.66
N VAL A 204 9.57 2.58 -12.64
CA VAL A 204 10.01 3.42 -11.51
C VAL A 204 10.24 4.82 -12.04
N ASP A 205 9.55 5.80 -11.46
CA ASP A 205 9.52 7.18 -11.93
C ASP A 205 9.72 8.14 -10.75
N GLY A 206 10.87 8.82 -10.71
CA GLY A 206 11.21 9.77 -9.62
C GLY A 206 11.63 9.13 -8.30
N CYS A 207 11.48 7.81 -8.13
CA CYS A 207 11.70 7.12 -6.86
C CYS A 207 13.08 6.46 -6.72
N LEU A 208 13.54 6.33 -5.48
CA LEU A 208 14.55 5.36 -5.07
C LEU A 208 13.85 4.10 -4.55
N LEU A 209 13.89 3.01 -5.31
CA LEU A 209 13.34 1.71 -4.93
C LEU A 209 14.42 0.83 -4.32
N TYR A 210 14.33 0.57 -3.03
CA TYR A 210 15.20 -0.37 -2.32
C TYR A 210 14.56 -1.76 -2.33
N ALA A 211 15.10 -2.69 -3.11
CA ALA A 211 14.57 -4.04 -3.22
C ALA A 211 15.68 -5.08 -3.30
N ASN A 212 15.72 -6.00 -2.34
CA ASN A 212 16.77 -7.02 -2.26
C ASN A 212 16.49 -8.23 -3.14
N ASN A 213 15.23 -8.62 -3.19
CA ASN A 213 14.73 -9.76 -3.95
C ASN A 213 13.64 -9.20 -4.88
N LEU A 214 14.06 -8.69 -6.04
CA LEU A 214 13.15 -8.13 -7.04
C LEU A 214 13.18 -9.01 -8.27
N ASP A 215 12.08 -9.71 -8.54
CA ASP A 215 11.89 -10.46 -9.77
C ASP A 215 10.78 -9.82 -10.59
N TYR A 216 11.04 -9.64 -11.89
CA TYR A 216 10.05 -9.15 -12.83
C TYR A 216 10.15 -9.89 -14.17
N SER A 217 9.01 -10.15 -14.82
CA SER A 217 8.95 -10.87 -16.10
C SER A 217 8.81 -9.97 -17.33
N GLY A 218 8.34 -8.73 -17.17
CA GLY A 218 8.11 -7.77 -18.24
C GLY A 218 9.23 -6.74 -18.44
N GLU A 219 8.89 -5.60 -19.05
CA GLU A 219 9.84 -4.51 -19.28
C GLU A 219 10.12 -3.72 -18.00
N LEU A 220 11.37 -3.29 -17.86
CA LEU A 220 11.80 -2.33 -16.83
C LEU A 220 11.91 -0.92 -17.46
N SER A 221 11.21 0.05 -16.89
CA SER A 221 11.31 1.46 -17.28
C SER A 221 11.72 2.32 -16.08
N LEU A 222 12.87 2.99 -16.19
CA LEU A 222 13.36 3.95 -15.20
C LEU A 222 13.22 5.37 -15.77
N LYS A 223 12.53 6.25 -15.06
CA LYS A 223 12.22 7.62 -15.48
C LYS A 223 12.58 8.63 -14.39
N ASN A 224 12.82 9.88 -14.79
CA ASN A 224 13.03 11.03 -13.88
C ASN A 224 13.99 10.72 -12.71
N ASN A 225 15.22 10.28 -13.01
CA ASN A 225 16.23 9.92 -12.00
C ASN A 225 15.82 8.78 -11.06
N ALA A 226 14.95 7.88 -11.51
CA ALA A 226 14.63 6.67 -10.75
C ALA A 226 15.84 5.74 -10.63
N HIS A 227 16.01 5.16 -9.44
CA HIS A 227 17.02 4.15 -9.17
C HIS A 227 16.41 2.94 -8.47
N ILE A 228 16.88 1.76 -8.84
CA ILE A 228 16.68 0.53 -8.08
C ILE A 228 17.97 0.22 -7.34
N ILE A 229 17.88 0.05 -6.03
CA ILE A 229 19.01 -0.18 -5.12
C ILE A 229 18.77 -1.52 -4.44
N SER A 230 19.61 -2.52 -4.74
CA SER A 230 19.66 -3.72 -3.91
C SER A 230 20.57 -3.45 -2.70
N TYR A 231 20.15 -3.86 -1.49
CA TYR A 231 21.11 -4.13 -0.44
C TYR A 231 21.80 -5.43 -0.81
N THR A 232 22.73 -5.37 -1.76
CA THR A 232 23.90 -6.22 -1.57
C THR A 232 24.50 -5.74 -0.26
N SER A 233 24.61 -6.64 0.72
CA SER A 233 25.56 -6.46 1.81
C SER A 233 26.79 -5.78 1.21
N VAL A 234 27.28 -4.70 1.84
CA VAL A 234 28.63 -4.17 1.56
C VAL A 234 29.48 -5.39 1.30
N PRO A 235 30.06 -5.58 0.09
CA PRO A 235 30.60 -6.87 -0.29
C PRO A 235 31.51 -7.26 0.85
N SER A 236 31.13 -8.32 1.57
CA SER A 236 32.03 -8.87 2.57
C SER A 236 33.21 -9.26 1.72
N LEU A 237 34.28 -8.49 1.83
CA LEU A 237 35.52 -8.83 1.18
C LEU A 237 35.79 -10.25 1.68
N ASN A 238 35.74 -11.22 0.78
CA ASN A 238 36.21 -12.55 1.11
C ASN A 238 37.69 -12.41 1.51
N GLU A 239 38.30 -13.44 2.11
CA GLU A 239 39.69 -13.34 2.58
C GLU A 239 40.63 -12.76 1.51
N TRP A 240 40.39 -13.08 0.24
CA TRP A 240 41.09 -12.50 -0.92
C TRP A 240 40.83 -11.01 -1.13
N GLY A 241 39.59 -10.54 -1.03
CA GLY A 241 39.26 -9.12 -1.07
C GLY A 241 39.89 -8.33 0.07
N ILE A 242 39.97 -8.91 1.27
CA ILE A 242 40.63 -8.30 2.44
C ILE A 242 42.13 -8.22 2.20
N ILE A 243 42.75 -9.31 1.72
CA ILE A 243 44.17 -9.37 1.37
C ILE A 243 44.52 -8.38 0.27
N LEU A 244 43.66 -8.21 -0.75
CA LEU A 244 43.89 -7.30 -1.86
C LEU A 244 43.74 -5.83 -1.42
N PHE A 245 42.79 -5.55 -0.51
CA PHE A 245 42.62 -4.23 0.10
C PHE A 245 43.81 -3.85 1.01
N PHE A 246 44.26 -4.76 1.88
CA PHE A 246 45.47 -4.55 2.68
C PHE A 246 46.75 -4.51 1.84
N GLY A 247 46.82 -5.28 0.74
CA GLY A 247 47.92 -5.25 -0.21
C GLY A 247 48.02 -3.91 -0.94
N LEU A 248 46.88 -3.33 -1.36
CA LEU A 248 46.83 -1.99 -1.94
C LEU A 248 47.21 -0.90 -0.93
N LEU A 249 46.74 -0.98 0.31
CA LEU A 249 47.13 -0.06 1.38
C LEU A 249 48.63 -0.17 1.73
N GLY A 250 49.16 -1.39 1.79
CA GLY A 250 50.59 -1.65 1.99
C GLY A 250 51.44 -1.14 0.83
N GLY A 251 51.01 -1.36 -0.41
CA GLY A 251 51.65 -0.83 -1.62
C GLY A 251 51.65 0.70 -1.66
N LEU A 252 50.52 1.34 -1.35
CA LEU A 252 50.41 2.80 -1.21
C LEU A 252 51.30 3.32 -0.09
N GLY A 253 51.37 2.63 1.05
CA GLY A 253 52.28 2.96 2.15
C GLY A 253 53.75 2.92 1.73
N VAL A 254 54.17 1.90 1.00
CA VAL A 254 55.53 1.79 0.47
C VAL A 254 55.82 2.88 -0.57
N ILE A 255 54.88 3.17 -1.48
CA ILE A 255 55.02 4.24 -2.48
C ILE A 255 55.13 5.62 -1.80
N LEU A 256 54.33 5.87 -0.77
CA LEU A 256 54.37 7.12 0.01
C LEU A 256 55.67 7.24 0.83
N MET A 257 56.16 6.14 1.41
CA MET A 257 57.46 6.11 2.08
C MET A 257 58.63 6.34 1.11
N ARG A 258 58.57 5.76 -0.09
CA ARG A 258 59.60 5.95 -1.13
C ARG A 258 59.61 7.38 -1.68
N LYS A 259 58.43 8.02 -1.80
CA LYS A 259 58.33 9.45 -2.14
C LYS A 259 58.90 10.35 -1.03
N ARG A 260 58.70 10.04 0.26
CA ARG A 260 59.28 10.83 1.36
C ARG A 260 60.81 10.75 1.43
N TYR A 261 61.40 9.60 1.10
CA TYR A 261 62.87 9.45 1.07
C TYR A 261 63.55 10.21 -0.07
N SER A 262 62.83 10.48 -1.17
CA SER A 262 63.39 11.17 -2.35
C SER A 262 63.46 12.70 -2.21
N TYR A 263 63.00 13.27 -1.08
CA TYR A 263 63.11 14.70 -0.74
C TYR A 263 64.09 14.97 0.42
N LEU A 264 64.86 13.97 0.85
CA LEU A 264 65.82 14.04 1.97
C LEU A 264 67.28 13.77 1.54
N ILE A 265 67.59 13.88 0.25
CA ILE A 265 68.96 13.85 -0.31
C ILE A 265 69.20 15.15 -1.07
#